data_AF-A0AA48I7B9-F1
#
_entry.id   AF-A0AA48I7B9-F1
#
_cell.length_a   1.000
_cell.length_b   1.000
_cell.length_c   1.000
_cell.angle_alpha   90.00
_cell.angle_beta   90.00
_cell.angle_gamma   90.00
#
_symmetry.space_group_name_H-M   'P 1'
#
loop_
_entity.id
_entity.type
_entity.pdbx_description
1 polymer ?
#
loop_
_entity_poly.entity_id
_entity_poly.type
_entity_poly.pdbx_seq_one_letter_code
_entity_poly.pdbx_strand_id
1 'polypeptide(L)'
;MVKAEIISMSDVILSTQYQGVTLKLRWGELRDHYLLTLSNNEISYRLPREPVNSQLSFDLKGEKFWLRARVFRSMQAEMIGIYHLGLPYKLYAFNIKDYESLSVSNLLNRGNMQDILLN
;
A
#
# COMPACT_ATOMS: atom_id res chain seq x y z
N MET A 1 -1.91 -29.80 -20.56
CA MET A 1 -0.69 -29.12 -20.07
C MET A 1 -1.06 -27.65 -19.90
N VAL A 2 -1.38 -27.23 -18.68
CA VAL A 2 -1.85 -25.86 -18.41
C VAL A 2 -0.62 -24.96 -18.37
N LYS A 3 -0.56 -23.96 -19.27
CA LYS A 3 0.45 -22.91 -19.24
C LYS A 3 0.34 -22.19 -17.91
N ALA A 4 1.39 -22.24 -17.09
CA ALA A 4 1.60 -21.25 -16.06
C ALA A 4 1.91 -19.94 -16.80
N GLU A 5 0.93 -19.03 -16.87
CA GLU A 5 1.23 -17.64 -17.19
C GLU A 5 2.14 -17.11 -16.07
N ILE A 6 3.36 -16.76 -16.46
CA ILE A 6 4.24 -15.96 -15.63
C ILE A 6 3.58 -14.58 -15.58
N ILE A 7 2.79 -14.34 -14.54
CA ILE A 7 2.23 -13.02 -14.24
C ILE A 7 3.44 -12.12 -13.98
N SER A 8 3.67 -11.18 -14.90
CA SER A 8 4.66 -10.11 -14.83
C SER A 8 4.61 -9.44 -13.43
N MET A 9 5.53 -9.82 -12.54
CA MET A 9 5.48 -9.52 -11.09
C MET A 9 5.83 -8.07 -10.73
N SER A 10 5.13 -7.09 -11.30
CA SER A 10 5.01 -5.78 -10.65
C SER A 10 3.66 -5.13 -10.97
N ASP A 11 2.57 -5.80 -10.60
CA ASP A 11 1.24 -5.23 -10.71
C ASP A 11 1.16 -3.94 -9.88
N VAL A 12 0.72 -2.87 -10.52
CA VAL A 12 0.44 -1.60 -9.84
C VAL A 12 -0.80 -1.81 -8.97
N ILE A 13 -0.60 -1.76 -7.65
CA ILE A 13 -1.69 -1.93 -6.68
C ILE A 13 -2.43 -0.63 -6.38
N LEU A 14 -1.73 0.51 -6.51
CA LEU A 14 -2.31 1.82 -6.31
C LEU A 14 -1.64 2.81 -7.26
N SER A 15 -2.47 3.57 -7.98
CA SER A 15 -2.02 4.68 -8.82
C SER A 15 -2.85 5.92 -8.47
N THR A 16 -2.19 7.05 -8.28
CA THR A 16 -2.84 8.34 -8.02
C THR A 16 -1.96 9.48 -8.56
N GLN A 17 -2.48 10.71 -8.56
CA GLN A 17 -1.74 11.86 -9.08
C GLN A 17 -1.90 13.08 -8.16
N TYR A 18 -0.78 13.66 -7.73
CA TYR A 18 -0.76 14.87 -6.93
C TYR A 18 -0.03 15.99 -7.69
N GLN A 19 -0.72 17.11 -7.92
CA GLN A 19 -0.19 18.28 -8.63
C GLN A 19 0.59 17.91 -9.92
N GLY A 20 0.02 17.01 -10.72
CA GLY A 20 0.63 16.53 -11.98
C GLY A 20 1.65 15.39 -11.83
N VAL A 21 2.15 15.09 -10.63
CA VAL A 21 3.08 13.96 -10.38
C VAL A 21 2.29 12.67 -10.16
N THR A 22 2.60 11.63 -10.93
CA THR A 22 1.95 10.32 -10.78
C THR A 22 2.66 9.52 -9.70
N LEU A 23 1.92 8.96 -8.75
CA LEU A 23 2.42 8.05 -7.73
C LEU A 23 1.95 6.65 -8.09
N LYS A 24 2.89 5.72 -8.27
CA LYS A 24 2.59 4.30 -8.52
C LYS A 24 3.19 3.45 -7.42
N LEU A 25 2.33 2.71 -6.75
CA LEU A 25 2.69 1.73 -5.75
C LEU A 25 2.60 0.34 -6.35
N ARG A 26 3.63 -0.47 -6.13
CA ARG A 26 3.73 -1.84 -6.61
C ARG A 26 4.19 -2.76 -5.48
N TRP A 27 3.93 -4.04 -5.66
CA TRP A 27 4.66 -5.09 -4.97
C TRP A 27 6.13 -5.11 -5.40
N GLY A 28 7.03 -5.40 -4.46
CA GLY A 28 8.32 -5.99 -4.79
C GLY A 28 8.13 -7.39 -5.37
N GLU A 29 9.13 -7.91 -6.09
CA GLU A 29 9.06 -9.20 -6.80
C GLU A 29 8.60 -10.36 -5.90
N LEU A 30 9.07 -10.39 -4.64
CA LEU A 30 8.71 -11.43 -3.66
C LEU A 30 7.56 -11.03 -2.73
N ARG A 31 6.92 -9.87 -2.95
CA ARG A 31 5.86 -9.28 -2.09
C ARG A 31 6.27 -9.11 -0.62
N ASP A 32 7.58 -9.04 -0.36
CA ASP A 32 8.20 -8.78 0.95
C ASP A 32 8.28 -7.27 1.26
N HIS A 33 8.07 -6.43 0.26
CA HIS A 33 8.09 -4.98 0.39
C HIS A 33 7.20 -4.32 -0.66
N TYR A 34 6.94 -3.03 -0.43
CA TYR A 34 6.28 -2.14 -1.37
C TYR A 34 7.27 -1.21 -2.03
N LEU A 35 7.03 -0.92 -3.31
CA LEU A 35 7.79 0.06 -4.09
C LEU A 35 6.86 1.20 -4.49
N LEU A 36 7.09 2.39 -3.93
CA LEU A 36 6.44 3.61 -4.37
C LEU A 36 7.36 4.38 -5.31
N THR A 37 6.87 4.65 -6.52
CA THR A 37 7.57 5.41 -7.58
C THR A 37 6.84 6.72 -7.86
N LEU A 38 7.62 7.80 -8.03
CA LEU A 38 7.12 9.15 -8.29
C LEU A 38 7.47 9.59 -9.72
N SER A 39 6.45 9.74 -10.59
CA SER A 39 6.59 9.99 -12.03
C SER A 39 7.50 8.95 -12.72
N ASN A 40 7.97 9.22 -13.94
CA ASN A 40 8.91 8.33 -14.67
C ASN A 40 10.31 8.29 -14.03
N ASN A 41 10.52 8.95 -12.88
CA ASN A 41 11.79 8.96 -12.19
C ASN A 41 11.86 7.75 -11.25
N GLU A 42 12.97 7.01 -11.36
CA GLU A 42 13.31 5.77 -10.65
C GLU A 42 13.44 5.92 -9.13
N ILE A 43 12.99 7.04 -8.53
CA ILE A 43 12.97 7.22 -7.08
C ILE A 43 11.94 6.26 -6.51
N SER A 44 12.47 5.14 -6.02
CA SER A 44 11.71 4.02 -5.49
C SER A 44 11.87 3.97 -3.99
N TYR A 45 10.78 4.17 -3.28
CA TYR A 45 10.72 4.06 -1.84
C TYR A 45 10.36 2.62 -1.47
N ARG A 46 11.26 1.95 -0.73
CA ARG A 46 11.05 0.59 -0.24
C ARG A 46 10.46 0.62 1.16
N LEU A 47 9.24 0.12 1.31
CA LEU A 47 8.62 -0.12 2.60
C LEU A 47 8.56 -1.63 2.86
N PRO A 48 9.36 -2.18 3.78
CA PRO A 48 9.26 -3.57 4.18
C PRO A 48 7.85 -3.89 4.66
N ARG A 49 7.38 -5.10 4.36
CA ARG A 49 6.09 -5.59 4.83
C ARG A 49 6.28 -6.19 6.21
N GLU A 50 6.26 -5.37 7.26
CA GLU A 50 6.36 -5.85 8.63
C GLU A 50 5.02 -6.42 9.13
N PRO A 51 5.03 -7.33 10.13
CA PRO A 51 3.83 -8.09 10.51
C PRO A 51 2.76 -7.30 11.28
N VAL A 52 2.91 -5.97 11.46
CA VAL A 52 1.97 -5.14 12.22
C VAL A 52 1.71 -3.81 11.53
N ASN A 53 2.68 -2.88 11.55
CA ASN A 53 2.58 -1.54 10.99
C ASN A 53 3.92 -1.13 10.38
N SER A 54 3.91 -0.51 9.20
CA SER A 54 5.12 0.05 8.60
C SER A 54 4.81 1.43 8.03
N GLN A 55 5.74 2.37 8.17
CA GLN A 55 5.60 3.70 7.58
C GLN A 55 6.90 4.24 7.02
N LEU A 56 6.78 5.07 5.98
CA LEU A 56 7.90 5.74 5.35
C LEU A 56 7.45 7.13 4.89
N SER A 57 8.19 8.16 5.29
CA SER A 57 7.93 9.52 4.83
C SER A 57 8.66 9.82 3.51
N PHE A 58 8.03 10.60 2.65
CA PHE A 58 8.64 11.11 1.42
C PHE A 58 8.15 12.52 1.14
N ASP A 59 8.97 13.31 0.45
CA ASP A 59 8.60 14.67 0.05
C ASP A 59 8.13 14.68 -1.39
N LEU A 60 7.03 15.39 -1.64
CA LEU A 60 6.50 15.59 -2.98
C LEU A 60 6.11 17.06 -3.14
N LYS A 61 6.75 17.74 -4.10
CA LYS A 61 6.50 19.17 -4.39
C LYS A 61 6.65 20.08 -3.15
N GLY A 62 7.57 19.75 -2.24
CA GLY A 62 7.82 20.52 -1.02
C GLY A 62 6.84 20.22 0.12
N GLU A 63 5.94 19.25 -0.07
CA GLU A 63 4.99 18.81 0.95
C GLU A 63 5.35 17.39 1.42
N LYS A 64 5.13 17.12 2.71
CA LYS A 64 5.48 15.85 3.34
C LYS A 64 4.33 14.85 3.26
N PHE A 65 4.61 13.69 2.68
CA PHE A 65 3.70 12.57 2.56
C PHE A 65 4.21 11.36 3.35
N TRP A 66 3.31 10.41 3.57
CA TRP A 66 3.61 9.15 4.23
C TRP A 66 3.02 7.98 3.46
N LEU A 67 3.83 6.96 3.19
CA LEU A 67 3.37 5.64 2.80
C LEU A 67 3.22 4.81 4.07
N ARG A 68 2.04 4.24 4.31
CA ARG A 68 1.77 3.42 5.50
C ARG A 68 1.11 2.11 5.12
N ALA A 69 1.60 1.01 5.66
CA ALA A 69 1.00 -0.31 5.57
C ALA A 69 0.56 -0.78 6.96
N ARG A 70 -0.58 -1.46 7.02
CA ARG A 70 -1.18 -1.99 8.25
C ARG A 70 -1.80 -3.35 8.00
N VAL A 71 -1.51 -4.30 8.88
CA VAL A 71 -2.05 -5.66 8.83
C VAL A 71 -3.20 -5.82 9.83
N PHE A 72 -4.36 -6.27 9.33
CA PHE A 72 -5.54 -6.65 10.10
C PHE A 72 -5.61 -8.17 10.21
N ARG A 73 -4.92 -8.73 11.21
CA ARG A 73 -4.73 -10.19 11.36
C ARG A 73 -6.04 -10.97 11.49
N SER A 74 -6.99 -10.43 12.26
CA SER A 74 -8.32 -11.02 12.47
C SER A 74 -9.12 -11.21 11.17
N MET A 75 -8.83 -10.36 10.18
CA MET A 75 -9.52 -10.35 8.89
C MET A 75 -8.65 -10.91 7.75
N GLN A 76 -7.44 -11.37 8.05
CA GLN A 76 -6.42 -11.76 7.07
C GLN A 76 -6.27 -10.71 5.95
N ALA A 77 -6.31 -9.44 6.32
CA ALA A 77 -6.33 -8.32 5.39
C ALA A 77 -5.19 -7.37 5.67
N GLU A 78 -4.76 -6.66 4.65
CA GLU A 78 -3.75 -5.62 4.78
C GLU A 78 -4.19 -4.39 4.00
N MET A 79 -3.90 -3.23 4.56
CA MET A 79 -4.18 -1.94 3.97
C MET A 79 -2.89 -1.19 3.78
N ILE A 80 -2.69 -0.64 2.59
CA ILE A 80 -1.62 0.29 2.30
C ILE A 80 -2.19 1.59 1.77
N GLY A 81 -1.59 2.70 2.19
CA GLY A 81 -2.09 4.02 1.87
C GLY A 81 -1.01 5.07 1.77
N ILE A 82 -1.32 6.07 0.96
CA ILE A 82 -0.60 7.34 0.91
C ILE A 82 -1.39 8.33 1.76
N TYR A 83 -0.70 9.04 2.64
CA TYR A 83 -1.26 9.99 3.58
C TYR A 83 -0.62 11.36 3.40
N HIS A 84 -1.43 12.41 3.53
CA HIS A 84 -1.02 13.80 3.46
C HIS A 84 -1.67 14.56 4.60
N LEU A 85 -0.89 15.34 5.37
CA LEU A 85 -1.36 16.08 6.55
C LEU A 85 -2.10 15.20 7.57
N GLY A 86 -1.65 13.94 7.74
CA GLY A 86 -2.26 12.97 8.64
C GLY A 86 -3.56 12.33 8.13
N LEU A 87 -4.07 12.78 6.98
CA LEU A 87 -5.30 12.26 6.36
C LEU A 87 -4.97 11.26 5.24
N PRO A 88 -5.83 10.24 5.04
CA PRO A 88 -5.67 9.31 3.92
C PRO A 88 -5.90 10.04 2.60
N TYR A 89 -4.87 10.08 1.76
CA TYR A 89 -4.96 10.62 0.41
C TYR A 89 -5.43 9.57 -0.59
N LYS A 90 -4.87 8.36 -0.49
CA LYS A 90 -5.33 7.19 -1.26
C LYS A 90 -5.07 5.92 -0.46
N LEU A 91 -6.05 5.04 -0.39
CA LEU A 91 -5.96 3.77 0.32
C LEU A 91 -6.21 2.61 -0.66
N TYR A 92 -5.58 1.49 -0.38
CA TYR A 92 -5.82 0.21 -1.03
C TYR A 92 -5.81 -0.88 0.04
N ALA A 93 -6.71 -1.85 -0.08
CA ALA A 93 -6.80 -2.99 0.82
C ALA A 93 -6.88 -4.27 0.01
N PHE A 94 -6.35 -5.35 0.56
CA PHE A 94 -6.35 -6.66 -0.08
C PHE A 94 -6.27 -7.77 0.97
N ASN A 95 -6.66 -8.97 0.58
CA ASN A 95 -6.56 -10.17 1.39
C ASN A 95 -5.13 -10.73 1.32
N ILE A 96 -4.54 -11.08 2.47
CA ILE A 96 -3.15 -11.52 2.59
C ILE A 96 -2.92 -12.87 1.90
N LYS A 97 -3.94 -13.73 1.84
CA LYS A 97 -3.83 -15.10 1.34
C LYS A 97 -3.78 -15.16 -0.18
N ASP A 98 -4.68 -14.43 -0.84
CA ASP A 98 -4.92 -14.49 -2.29
C ASP A 98 -4.62 -13.16 -3.01
N TYR A 99 -4.35 -12.09 -2.26
CA TYR A 99 -4.05 -10.75 -2.77
C TYR A 99 -5.19 -10.11 -3.55
N GLU A 100 -6.41 -10.60 -3.39
CA GLU A 100 -7.59 -9.99 -3.98
C GLU A 100 -7.92 -8.67 -3.29
N SER A 101 -8.35 -7.68 -4.08
CA SER A 101 -8.71 -6.37 -3.56
C SER A 101 -9.90 -6.46 -2.61
N LEU A 102 -9.82 -5.77 -1.48
CA LEU A 102 -10.89 -5.64 -0.50
C LEU A 102 -11.44 -4.22 -0.49
N SER A 103 -12.70 -4.10 -0.09
CA SER A 103 -13.29 -2.79 0.20
C SER A 103 -12.63 -2.18 1.44
N VAL A 104 -12.02 -1.01 1.26
CA VAL A 104 -11.43 -0.23 2.36
C VAL A 104 -12.47 0.15 3.40
N SER A 105 -13.68 0.54 2.99
CA SER A 105 -14.74 0.91 3.94
C SER A 105 -15.18 -0.27 4.78
N ASN A 106 -15.29 -1.46 4.19
CA ASN A 106 -15.60 -2.68 4.94
C ASN A 106 -14.49 -3.04 5.94
N LEU A 107 -13.23 -2.83 5.54
CA LEU A 107 -12.08 -3.09 6.39
C LEU A 107 -12.04 -2.12 7.59
N LEU A 108 -12.30 -0.82 7.36
CA LEU A 108 -12.33 0.18 8.42
C LEU A 108 -13.54 0.03 9.35
N ASN A 109 -14.69 -0.41 8.84
CA ASN A 109 -15.90 -0.62 9.64
C ASN A 109 -15.84 -1.91 10.48
N ARG A 110 -15.09 -2.91 10.03
CA ARG A 110 -14.96 -4.23 10.71
C ARG A 110 -13.67 -4.40 11.48
N GLY A 111 -12.64 -3.63 11.16
CA GLY A 111 -11.42 -3.56 11.93
C GLY A 111 -11.79 -3.07 13.33
N ASN A 112 -11.61 -3.92 14.34
CA ASN A 112 -11.86 -3.54 15.73
C ASN A 112 -11.10 -2.24 16.03
N MET A 113 -11.67 -1.34 16.84
CA MET A 113 -10.96 -0.13 17.31
C MET A 113 -9.63 -0.48 18.00
N GLN A 114 -9.49 -1.69 18.57
CA GLN A 114 -8.22 -2.22 19.11
C GLN A 114 -7.17 -2.46 18.00
N ASP A 115 -7.63 -2.99 16.85
CA ASP A 115 -7.01 -2.98 15.53
C ASP A 115 -6.34 -1.65 15.19
N ILE A 116 -7.03 -0.53 15.45
CA ILE A 116 -6.75 0.82 14.96
C ILE A 116 -5.87 1.62 15.94
N LEU A 117 -5.99 1.37 17.24
CA LEU A 117 -5.40 2.16 18.33
C LEU A 117 -4.09 1.61 18.90
N LEU A 118 -3.58 0.47 18.41
CA LEU A 118 -2.25 -0.01 18.79
C LEU A 118 -1.17 0.69 17.95
N ASN A 119 -0.85 1.91 18.42
CA ASN A 119 0.35 2.77 18.29
C ASN A 119 1.25 2.65 17.05
#